data_AF-A0A934DBN2-F1
#
_entry.id   AF-A0A934DBN2-F1
#
_cell.length_a   1.000
_cell.length_b   1.000
_cell.length_c   1.000
_cell.angle_alpha   90.00
_cell.angle_beta   90.00
_cell.angle_gamma   90.00
#
_symmetry.space_group_name_H-M   'P 1'
#
loop_
_entity.id
_entity.type
_entity.pdbx_description
1 polymer ?
#
loop_
_entity_poly.entity_id
_entity_poly.type
_entity_poly.pdbx_seq_one_letter_code
_entity_poly.pdbx_strand_id
1 'polypeptide(L)'
;MLGKFVNEKSLTKKAGTTSWAGTDEVMIARAARAHECNVELVRETSPLHARRELLYTLKQGSPALLCVDGWEHWITVVGAEKGYFIYLDSSKAPIVCIATWKQLKKRWLYQEFDEADPSKKLTMYDLHPIVPRFRVRTKARFSLERARFLRRHENHIFAMHWDEYFEDLMKICAPRTPLSTQIFPMGELLRRHGEMIKSQVAYWHGAVKREQVGKILRNMKFVADTYDLVVRKGDEKHAIAALTANLALWAASKYGVDDVYGSNK
;
A
#
# COMPACT_ATOMS: atom_id res chain seq x y z
N MET A 1 -2.02 5.56 -0.74
CA MET A 1 -0.54 5.50 -0.87
C MET A 1 -0.09 6.32 -2.07
N LEU A 2 0.99 7.09 -1.94
CA LEU A 2 1.44 8.11 -2.89
C LEU A 2 2.42 7.60 -3.97
N GLY A 3 2.55 6.27 -4.13
CA GLY A 3 3.39 5.67 -5.18
C GLY A 3 4.90 5.85 -4.97
N LYS A 4 5.34 6.15 -3.74
CA LYS A 4 6.74 6.28 -3.33
C LYS A 4 6.97 5.31 -2.17
N PHE A 5 7.84 4.34 -2.39
CA PHE A 5 8.28 3.39 -1.36
C PHE A 5 9.63 3.86 -0.84
N VAL A 6 9.78 3.86 0.48
CA VAL A 6 10.98 4.34 1.16
C VAL A 6 11.32 3.32 2.23
N ASN A 7 12.59 2.96 2.32
CA ASN A 7 13.09 2.05 3.34
C ASN A 7 12.82 2.62 4.75
N GLU A 8 12.26 1.78 5.63
CA GLU A 8 11.91 2.16 7.00
C GLU A 8 13.13 2.68 7.79
N LYS A 9 14.31 2.06 7.67
CA LYS A 9 15.52 2.53 8.36
C LYS A 9 15.91 3.95 7.94
N SER A 10 15.69 4.30 6.67
CA SER A 10 15.89 5.66 6.19
C SER A 10 14.88 6.62 6.80
N LEU A 11 13.60 6.23 6.89
CA LEU A 11 12.56 7.03 7.55
C LEU A 11 12.88 7.27 9.02
N THR A 12 13.22 6.22 9.78
CA THR A 12 13.60 6.31 11.20
C THR A 12 14.79 7.24 11.40
N LYS A 13 15.84 7.08 10.58
CA LYS A 13 17.03 7.95 10.63
C LYS A 13 16.69 9.42 10.36
N LYS A 14 15.78 9.69 9.41
CA LYS A 14 15.37 11.07 9.07
C LYS A 14 14.41 11.66 10.11
N ALA A 15 13.55 10.86 10.71
CA ALA A 15 12.67 11.24 11.80
C ALA A 15 13.50 11.64 13.04
N GLY A 16 14.62 10.94 13.27
CA GLY A 16 15.39 11.05 14.51
C GLY A 16 14.81 10.20 15.64
N THR A 17 13.96 9.23 15.29
CA THR A 17 13.32 8.31 16.23
C THR A 17 14.36 7.43 16.90
N THR A 18 14.33 7.38 18.22
CA THR A 18 15.07 6.40 19.03
C THR A 18 14.12 5.35 19.58
N SER A 19 14.60 4.11 19.77
CA SER A 19 13.79 2.96 20.21
C SER A 19 13.05 3.15 21.54
N TRP A 20 13.44 4.14 22.35
CA TRP A 20 12.91 4.40 23.69
C TRP A 20 12.02 5.66 23.80
N ALA A 21 11.93 6.50 22.76
CA ALA A 21 11.28 7.82 22.86
C ALA A 21 10.02 7.98 21.98
N GLY A 22 9.55 6.91 21.34
CA GLY A 22 8.40 6.98 20.43
C GLY A 22 8.67 7.85 19.19
N THR A 23 7.63 8.17 18.42
CA THR A 23 7.71 9.09 17.28
C THR A 23 6.59 10.11 17.39
N ASP A 24 6.97 11.37 17.57
CA ASP A 24 6.03 12.49 17.64
C ASP A 24 5.73 13.13 16.26
N GLU A 25 4.82 14.08 16.24
CA GLU A 25 4.43 14.82 15.04
C GLU A 25 5.58 15.56 14.36
N VAL A 26 6.52 16.11 15.13
CA VAL A 26 7.66 16.88 14.62
C VAL A 26 8.62 15.94 13.88
N MET A 27 8.85 14.76 14.45
CA MET A 27 9.65 13.69 13.84
C MET A 27 8.99 13.18 12.56
N ILE A 28 7.68 12.93 12.57
CA ILE A 28 6.91 12.51 11.38
C ILE A 28 7.01 13.59 10.29
N ALA A 29 6.76 14.85 10.62
CA ALA A 29 6.82 15.97 9.67
C ALA A 29 8.23 16.18 9.11
N ARG A 30 9.29 15.93 9.91
CA ARG A 30 10.68 15.97 9.44
C ARG A 30 10.95 14.87 8.42
N ALA A 31 10.56 13.62 8.72
CA ALA A 31 10.73 12.50 7.80
C ALA A 31 9.94 12.72 6.51
N ALA A 32 8.69 13.17 6.60
CA ALA A 32 7.87 13.48 5.43
C ALA A 32 8.52 14.55 4.53
N ARG A 33 9.02 15.65 5.12
CA ARG A 33 9.70 16.72 4.37
C ARG A 33 10.95 16.23 3.65
N ALA A 34 11.73 15.34 4.27
CA ALA A 34 12.89 14.72 3.65
C ALA A 34 12.54 13.90 2.40
N HIS A 35 11.27 13.50 2.26
CA HIS A 35 10.74 12.77 1.11
C HIS A 35 9.73 13.57 0.29
N GLU A 36 9.80 14.91 0.36
CA GLU A 36 8.99 15.84 -0.43
C GLU A 36 7.48 15.75 -0.12
N CYS A 37 7.13 15.43 1.12
CA CYS A 37 5.77 15.48 1.63
C CYS A 37 5.64 16.50 2.77
N ASN A 38 4.47 17.11 2.88
CA ASN A 38 4.03 17.84 4.06
C ASN A 38 3.15 16.94 4.92
N VAL A 39 3.19 17.21 6.21
CA VAL A 39 2.23 16.69 7.19
C VAL A 39 1.52 17.91 7.74
N GLU A 40 0.27 18.06 7.38
CA GLU A 40 -0.57 19.15 7.91
C GLU A 40 -1.19 18.70 9.23
N LEU A 41 -1.64 19.64 10.07
CA LEU A 41 -2.41 19.36 11.29
C LEU A 41 -3.80 19.98 11.12
N VAL A 42 -4.83 19.14 11.26
CA VAL A 42 -6.22 19.56 11.34
C VAL A 42 -6.77 19.03 12.66
N ARG A 43 -7.05 19.95 13.60
CA ARG A 43 -7.63 19.64 14.90
C ARG A 43 -9.11 19.98 14.92
N GLU A 44 -9.93 18.99 15.21
CA GLU A 44 -11.38 19.14 15.31
C GLU A 44 -11.90 18.71 16.68
N THR A 45 -12.83 19.47 17.25
CA THR A 45 -13.50 19.12 18.51
C THR A 45 -14.85 18.44 18.28
N SER A 46 -15.43 18.63 17.09
CA SER A 46 -16.67 17.97 16.68
C SER A 46 -16.38 16.66 15.94
N PRO A 47 -16.90 15.52 16.39
CA PRO A 47 -16.71 14.24 15.69
C PRO A 47 -17.30 14.26 14.27
N LEU A 48 -18.36 15.04 14.04
CA LEU A 48 -18.97 15.14 12.71
C LEU A 48 -18.10 15.95 11.75
N HIS A 49 -17.47 17.02 12.22
CA HIS A 49 -16.53 17.81 11.41
C HIS A 49 -15.25 17.02 11.15
N ALA A 50 -14.66 16.38 12.17
CA ALA A 50 -13.51 15.48 12.01
C ALA A 50 -13.75 14.40 10.94
N ARG A 51 -14.94 13.78 10.94
CA ARG A 51 -15.32 12.82 9.92
C ARG A 51 -15.36 13.43 8.52
N ARG A 52 -15.94 14.63 8.39
CA ARG A 52 -16.04 15.34 7.10
C ARG A 52 -14.67 15.70 6.56
N GLU A 53 -13.78 16.22 7.42
CA GLU A 53 -12.40 16.56 7.05
C GLU A 53 -11.59 15.34 6.63
N LEU A 54 -11.71 14.22 7.35
CA LEU A 54 -11.08 12.97 6.94
C LEU A 54 -11.60 12.50 5.57
N LEU A 55 -12.91 12.51 5.34
CA LEU A 55 -13.50 12.13 4.06
C LEU A 55 -13.07 13.06 2.92
N TYR A 56 -13.01 14.37 3.18
CA TYR A 56 -12.54 15.37 2.22
C TYR A 56 -11.08 15.10 1.84
N THR A 57 -10.21 14.92 2.83
CA THR A 57 -8.78 14.59 2.66
C THR A 57 -8.59 13.34 1.79
N LEU A 58 -9.32 12.26 2.09
CA LEU A 58 -9.26 11.02 1.32
C LEU A 58 -9.79 11.20 -0.11
N LYS A 59 -10.81 12.03 -0.31
CA LYS A 59 -11.37 12.35 -1.65
C LYS A 59 -10.36 13.12 -2.52
N GLN A 60 -9.53 13.98 -1.93
CA GLN A 60 -8.40 14.62 -2.63
C GLN A 60 -7.28 13.61 -2.96
N GLY A 61 -7.38 12.39 -2.45
CA GLY A 61 -6.44 11.31 -2.67
C GLY A 61 -5.16 11.47 -1.86
N SER A 62 -5.25 12.11 -0.70
CA SER A 62 -4.19 12.18 0.31
C SER A 62 -4.52 11.18 1.42
N PRO A 63 -3.60 10.27 1.80
CA PRO A 63 -3.77 9.50 3.01
C PRO A 63 -3.64 10.43 4.22
N ALA A 64 -4.20 10.02 5.36
CA ALA A 64 -4.10 10.79 6.59
C ALA A 64 -3.62 9.90 7.74
N LEU A 65 -2.66 10.42 8.49
CA LEU A 65 -2.26 9.83 9.77
C LEU A 65 -3.25 10.28 10.84
N LEU A 66 -3.66 9.34 11.67
CA LEU A 66 -4.46 9.62 12.87
C LEU A 66 -3.65 9.17 14.06
N CYS A 67 -3.58 10.03 15.06
CA CYS A 67 -3.12 9.62 16.38
C CYS A 67 -4.34 9.06 17.13
N VAL A 68 -4.24 7.82 17.59
CA VAL A 68 -5.33 7.04 18.15
C VAL A 68 -4.95 6.45 19.50
N ASP A 69 -5.95 5.89 20.18
CA ASP A 69 -5.80 5.15 21.43
C ASP A 69 -5.11 6.00 22.52
N GLY A 70 -5.58 7.24 22.72
CA GLY A 70 -5.04 8.13 23.76
C GLY A 70 -3.77 8.87 23.37
N TRP A 71 -3.52 9.05 22.07
CA TRP A 71 -2.31 9.69 21.53
C TRP A 71 -1.04 8.81 21.64
N GLU A 72 -1.22 7.51 21.81
CA GLU A 72 -0.12 6.54 21.99
C GLU A 72 0.22 5.76 20.72
N HIS A 73 -0.61 5.84 19.68
CA HIS A 73 -0.44 5.02 18.48
C HIS A 73 -0.83 5.74 17.19
N TRP A 74 -0.09 5.48 16.12
CA TRP A 74 -0.33 6.06 14.80
C TRP A 74 -0.94 5.03 13.85
N ILE A 75 -2.02 5.42 13.18
CA ILE A 75 -2.59 4.65 12.05
C ILE A 75 -2.66 5.52 10.80
N THR A 76 -2.61 4.89 9.62
CA THR A 76 -2.76 5.61 8.35
C THR A 76 -4.09 5.25 7.69
N VAL A 77 -5.03 6.19 7.61
CA VAL A 77 -6.26 6.00 6.83
C VAL A 77 -5.97 6.24 5.36
N VAL A 78 -6.32 5.27 4.52
CA VAL A 78 -5.98 5.25 3.09
C VAL A 78 -7.20 5.21 2.16
N GLY A 79 -8.40 5.01 2.71
CA GLY A 79 -9.63 5.04 1.92
C GLY A 79 -10.89 4.97 2.77
N ALA A 80 -12.01 5.31 2.14
CA ALA A 80 -13.35 5.14 2.72
C ALA A 80 -14.33 4.73 1.63
N GLU A 81 -15.14 3.69 1.90
CA GLU A 81 -16.12 3.16 0.96
C GLU A 81 -17.30 2.54 1.71
N LYS A 82 -18.54 2.81 1.25
CA LYS A 82 -19.78 2.19 1.77
C LYS A 82 -19.91 2.26 3.31
N GLY A 83 -19.50 3.39 3.90
CA GLY A 83 -19.56 3.63 5.35
C GLY A 83 -18.43 3.00 6.19
N TYR A 84 -17.47 2.34 5.54
CA TYR A 84 -16.26 1.80 6.16
C TYR A 84 -15.04 2.64 5.83
N PHE A 85 -14.11 2.70 6.77
CA PHE A 85 -12.77 3.26 6.60
C PHE A 85 -11.77 2.12 6.47
N ILE A 86 -10.82 2.29 5.56
CA ILE A 86 -9.70 1.39 5.32
C ILE A 86 -8.46 2.09 5.83
N TYR A 87 -7.74 1.45 6.75
CA TYR A 87 -6.54 2.02 7.36
C TYR A 87 -5.46 0.96 7.52
N LEU A 88 -4.22 1.42 7.64
CA LEU A 88 -3.05 0.60 7.90
C LEU A 88 -2.66 0.78 9.37
N ASP A 89 -2.48 -0.32 10.06
CA ASP A 89 -2.08 -0.37 11.46
C ASP A 89 -0.93 -1.38 11.59
N SER A 90 0.29 -0.88 11.74
CA SER A 90 1.51 -1.71 11.80
C SER A 90 1.55 -2.61 13.03
N SER A 91 0.72 -2.35 14.05
CA SER A 91 0.60 -3.20 15.24
C SER A 91 -0.29 -4.43 15.01
N LYS A 92 -0.95 -4.55 13.86
CA LYS A 92 -1.92 -5.61 13.57
C LYS A 92 -1.42 -6.55 12.49
N ALA A 93 -1.82 -7.83 12.61
CA ALA A 93 -1.72 -8.84 11.58
C ALA A 93 -3.15 -9.34 11.27
N PRO A 94 -3.74 -9.03 10.09
CA PRO A 94 -3.19 -8.28 8.97
C PRO A 94 -3.09 -6.75 9.22
N ILE A 95 -2.11 -6.10 8.58
CA ILE A 95 -1.86 -4.64 8.69
C ILE A 95 -3.04 -3.82 8.13
N VAL A 96 -3.66 -4.31 7.06
CA VAL A 96 -4.84 -3.66 6.45
C VAL A 96 -6.06 -3.91 7.32
N CYS A 97 -6.62 -2.84 7.87
CA CYS A 97 -7.77 -2.87 8.74
C CYS A 97 -9.00 -2.21 8.10
N ILE A 98 -10.18 -2.65 8.53
CA ILE A 98 -11.47 -2.12 8.11
C ILE A 98 -12.26 -1.77 9.37
N ALA A 99 -12.74 -0.54 9.48
CA ALA A 99 -13.56 -0.10 10.60
C ALA A 99 -14.80 0.67 10.13
N THR A 100 -15.89 0.52 10.86
CA THR A 100 -17.02 1.45 10.79
C THR A 100 -16.62 2.81 11.37
N TRP A 101 -17.40 3.85 11.07
CA TRP A 101 -17.22 5.16 11.72
C TRP A 101 -17.23 5.06 13.25
N LYS A 102 -18.14 4.26 13.84
CA LYS A 102 -18.25 4.10 15.30
C LYS A 102 -16.95 3.53 15.89
N GLN A 103 -16.35 2.54 15.23
CA GLN A 103 -15.10 1.92 15.66
C GLN A 103 -13.91 2.88 15.51
N LEU A 104 -13.79 3.54 14.36
CA LEU A 104 -12.69 4.50 14.12
C LEU A 104 -12.77 5.69 15.09
N LYS A 105 -13.97 6.29 15.25
CA LYS A 105 -14.20 7.41 16.17
C LYS A 105 -13.82 7.07 17.60
N LYS A 106 -14.10 5.84 18.06
CA LYS A 106 -13.75 5.40 19.42
C LYS A 106 -12.24 5.38 19.63
N ARG A 107 -11.49 4.89 18.65
CA ARG A 107 -10.00 4.86 18.69
C ARG A 107 -9.41 6.26 18.54
N TRP A 108 -10.00 7.09 17.68
CA TRP A 108 -9.48 8.42 17.34
C TRP A 108 -9.78 9.51 18.38
N LEU A 109 -10.75 9.27 19.27
CA LEU A 109 -11.08 10.20 20.35
C LEU A 109 -9.88 10.40 21.28
N TYR A 110 -9.40 11.64 21.38
CA TYR A 110 -8.52 12.09 22.45
C TYR A 110 -9.31 12.95 23.45
N GLN A 111 -9.03 12.76 24.74
CA GLN A 111 -9.62 13.58 25.80
C GLN A 111 -8.56 13.97 26.81
N GLU A 112 -8.53 15.26 27.15
CA GLU A 112 -7.70 15.81 28.21
C GLU A 112 -8.54 16.74 29.08
N PHE A 113 -8.07 17.02 30.30
CA PHE A 113 -8.70 18.02 31.15
C PHE A 113 -8.20 19.41 30.76
N ASP A 114 -9.11 20.38 30.75
CA ASP A 114 -8.75 21.77 30.51
C ASP A 114 -7.85 22.26 31.66
N GLU A 115 -6.67 22.79 31.31
CA GLU A 115 -5.70 23.29 32.31
C GLU A 115 -6.27 24.46 33.12
N ALA A 116 -7.12 25.29 32.51
CA ALA A 116 -7.76 26.43 33.17
C ALA A 116 -9.02 26.03 33.96
N ASP A 117 -9.68 24.95 33.57
CA ASP A 117 -10.84 24.40 34.28
C ASP A 117 -10.79 22.86 34.34
N PRO A 118 -10.18 22.28 35.39
CA PRO A 118 -10.05 20.82 35.52
C PRO A 118 -11.38 20.05 35.60
N SER A 119 -12.52 20.74 35.73
CA SER A 119 -13.84 20.11 35.64
C SER A 119 -14.30 19.85 34.20
N LYS A 120 -13.67 20.49 33.22
CA LYS A 120 -13.98 20.35 31.79
C LYS A 120 -13.03 19.36 31.12
N LYS A 121 -13.63 18.51 30.27
CA LYS A 121 -12.88 17.63 29.37
C LYS A 121 -12.91 18.21 27.96
N LEU A 122 -11.74 18.49 27.41
CA LEU A 122 -11.56 18.80 26.02
C LEU A 122 -11.57 17.50 25.22
N THR A 123 -12.25 17.52 24.07
CA THR A 123 -12.32 16.39 23.14
C THR A 123 -11.71 16.83 21.82
N MET A 124 -10.78 16.04 21.31
CA MET A 124 -10.04 16.35 20.09
C MET A 124 -9.96 15.15 19.16
N TYR A 125 -9.89 15.46 17.87
CA TYR A 125 -9.71 14.53 16.76
C TYR A 125 -8.65 15.10 15.84
N ASP A 126 -7.40 14.72 16.07
CA ASP A 126 -6.27 15.22 15.29
C ASP A 126 -6.07 14.37 14.03
N LEU A 127 -6.17 15.03 12.88
CA LEU A 127 -5.96 14.50 11.55
C LEU A 127 -4.65 15.08 11.01
N HIS A 128 -3.81 14.22 10.45
CA HIS A 128 -2.55 14.64 9.83
C HIS A 128 -2.48 14.22 8.36
N PRO A 129 -3.06 15.03 7.44
CA PRO A 129 -2.98 14.77 6.01
C PRO A 129 -1.53 14.73 5.52
N ILE A 130 -1.17 13.70 4.74
CA ILE A 130 0.13 13.64 4.06
C ILE A 130 -0.03 14.19 2.65
N VAL A 131 0.53 15.39 2.41
CA VAL A 131 0.38 16.13 1.16
C VAL A 131 1.70 16.12 0.37
N PRO A 132 1.76 15.47 -0.81
CA PRO A 132 2.97 15.45 -1.62
C PRO A 132 3.25 16.82 -2.25
N ARG A 133 4.53 17.23 -2.24
CA ARG A 133 5.05 18.41 -2.98
C ARG A 133 5.51 18.07 -4.41
N PHE A 134 5.29 16.82 -4.83
CA PHE A 134 5.62 16.32 -6.15
C PHE A 134 4.36 15.85 -6.89
N ARG A 135 4.46 15.77 -8.21
CA ARG A 135 3.39 15.21 -9.03
C ARG A 135 3.30 13.70 -8.80
N VAL A 136 2.24 13.27 -8.12
CA VAL A 136 1.96 11.84 -7.89
C VAL A 136 1.61 11.18 -9.22
N ARG A 137 2.42 10.23 -9.66
CA ARG A 137 2.22 9.51 -10.93
C ARG A 137 1.20 8.38 -10.81
N THR A 138 1.13 7.71 -9.66
CA THR A 138 0.17 6.64 -9.37
C THR A 138 -0.29 6.70 -7.93
N LYS A 139 -1.55 6.32 -7.68
CA LYS A 139 -2.16 6.25 -6.35
C LYS A 139 -2.81 4.88 -6.17
N ALA A 140 -2.55 4.25 -5.04
CA ALA A 140 -3.26 3.03 -4.67
C ALA A 140 -4.75 3.31 -4.46
N ARG A 141 -5.62 2.60 -5.17
CA ARG A 141 -7.08 2.64 -5.02
C ARG A 141 -7.55 1.51 -4.12
N PHE A 142 -7.52 1.74 -2.81
CA PHE A 142 -8.05 0.79 -1.84
C PHE A 142 -9.58 0.82 -1.82
N SER A 143 -10.20 -0.23 -2.35
CA SER A 143 -11.61 -0.53 -2.18
C SER A 143 -11.82 -1.49 -1.01
N LEU A 144 -13.04 -1.58 -0.52
CA LEU A 144 -13.44 -2.52 0.53
C LEU A 144 -13.22 -3.97 0.08
N GLU A 145 -13.45 -4.27 -1.20
CA GLU A 145 -13.16 -5.57 -1.80
C GLU A 145 -11.66 -5.90 -1.74
N ARG A 146 -10.80 -4.97 -2.18
CA ARG A 146 -9.34 -5.15 -2.15
C ARG A 146 -8.82 -5.29 -0.73
N ALA A 147 -9.32 -4.48 0.20
CA ALA A 147 -8.98 -4.58 1.61
C ALA A 147 -9.38 -5.94 2.19
N ARG A 148 -10.58 -6.45 1.88
CA ARG A 148 -11.01 -7.80 2.30
C ARG A 148 -10.16 -8.90 1.68
N PHE A 149 -9.79 -8.77 0.41
CA PHE A 149 -8.89 -9.72 -0.25
C PHE A 149 -7.54 -9.79 0.46
N LEU A 150 -6.91 -8.64 0.75
CA LEU A 150 -5.61 -8.57 1.44
C LEU A 150 -5.64 -9.11 2.87
N ARG A 151 -6.79 -9.05 3.54
CA ARG A 151 -6.97 -9.54 4.91
C ARG A 151 -7.11 -11.06 5.03
N ARG A 152 -7.29 -11.79 3.92
CA ARG A 152 -7.43 -13.25 3.98
C ARG A 152 -6.11 -13.88 4.41
N HIS A 153 -6.18 -14.91 5.27
CA HIS A 153 -5.00 -15.60 5.78
C HIS A 153 -4.11 -16.14 4.64
N GLU A 154 -4.71 -16.70 3.58
CA GLU A 154 -4.03 -17.20 2.37
C GLU A 154 -3.23 -16.16 1.59
N ASN A 155 -3.48 -14.87 1.86
CA ASN A 155 -2.86 -13.70 1.23
C ASN A 155 -1.88 -12.96 2.14
N HIS A 156 -1.61 -13.45 3.35
CA HIS A 156 -0.69 -12.80 4.29
C HIS A 156 0.70 -12.55 3.68
N ILE A 157 1.31 -13.60 3.09
CA ILE A 157 2.62 -13.51 2.43
C ILE A 157 2.56 -12.51 1.26
N PHE A 158 1.47 -12.48 0.50
CA PHE A 158 1.29 -11.52 -0.58
C PHE A 158 1.24 -10.08 -0.06
N ALA A 159 0.51 -9.84 1.03
CA ALA A 159 0.40 -8.51 1.64
C ALA A 159 1.73 -8.02 2.23
N MET A 160 2.58 -8.94 2.73
CA MET A 160 3.92 -8.61 3.21
C MET A 160 4.88 -8.18 2.09
N HIS A 161 4.78 -8.79 0.91
CA HIS A 161 5.66 -8.50 -0.22
C HIS A 161 5.10 -7.45 -1.20
N TRP A 162 4.26 -6.55 -0.69
CA TRP A 162 3.47 -5.65 -1.55
C TRP A 162 4.34 -4.67 -2.33
N ASP A 163 5.43 -4.20 -1.71
CA ASP A 163 6.41 -3.29 -2.28
C ASP A 163 7.23 -3.95 -3.38
N GLU A 164 7.70 -5.20 -3.22
CA GLU A 164 8.46 -5.89 -4.28
C GLU A 164 7.60 -6.09 -5.54
N TYR A 165 6.33 -6.49 -5.37
CA TYR A 165 5.40 -6.57 -6.51
C TYR A 165 5.23 -5.21 -7.20
N PHE A 166 5.09 -4.12 -6.42
CA PHE A 166 4.91 -2.79 -6.99
C PHE A 166 6.16 -2.31 -7.73
N GLU A 167 7.34 -2.48 -7.14
CA GLU A 167 8.60 -2.04 -7.73
C GLU A 167 8.91 -2.77 -9.03
N ASP A 168 8.67 -4.08 -9.07
CA ASP A 168 8.78 -4.87 -10.30
C ASP A 168 7.81 -4.38 -11.37
N LEU A 169 6.55 -4.17 -11.01
CA LEU A 169 5.54 -3.69 -11.94
C LEU A 169 5.81 -2.27 -12.42
N MET A 170 6.46 -1.41 -11.65
CA MET A 170 6.84 -0.08 -12.10
C MET A 170 7.96 -0.09 -13.15
N LYS A 171 8.72 -1.19 -13.27
CA LYS A 171 9.70 -1.40 -14.34
C LYS A 171 9.05 -1.95 -15.61
N ILE A 172 7.93 -2.67 -15.45
CA ILE A 172 7.22 -3.40 -16.53
C ILE A 172 6.07 -2.58 -17.12
N CYS A 173 5.38 -1.84 -16.27
CA CYS A 173 4.16 -1.10 -16.57
C CYS A 173 4.39 0.41 -16.41
N ALA A 174 3.45 1.19 -16.91
CA ALA A 174 3.36 2.61 -16.66
C ALA A 174 2.04 2.95 -15.95
N PRO A 175 1.98 3.98 -15.09
CA PRO A 175 0.72 4.50 -14.60
C PRO A 175 -0.16 4.99 -15.75
N ARG A 176 -1.46 4.67 -15.71
CA ARG A 176 -2.44 5.20 -16.66
C ARG A 176 -2.60 6.72 -16.46
N THR A 177 -2.58 7.45 -17.56
CA THR A 177 -2.88 8.88 -17.62
C THR A 177 -4.00 9.15 -18.62
N PRO A 178 -4.67 10.32 -18.58
CA PRO A 178 -5.67 10.67 -19.60
C PRO A 178 -5.15 10.66 -21.04
N LEU A 179 -3.83 10.84 -21.23
CA LEU A 179 -3.16 10.84 -22.52
C LEU A 179 -2.65 9.44 -22.94
N SER A 180 -2.86 8.42 -22.11
CA SER A 180 -2.38 7.07 -22.41
C SER A 180 -3.18 6.44 -23.54
N THR A 181 -2.57 6.35 -24.72
CA THR A 181 -3.12 5.66 -25.89
C THR A 181 -2.45 4.31 -26.12
N GLN A 182 -3.13 3.38 -26.80
CA GLN A 182 -2.59 2.06 -27.13
C GLN A 182 -2.03 1.33 -25.90
N ILE A 183 -2.83 1.24 -24.85
CA ILE A 183 -2.50 0.55 -23.61
C ILE A 183 -3.43 -0.64 -23.42
N PHE A 184 -2.99 -1.61 -22.63
CA PHE A 184 -3.88 -2.63 -22.10
C PHE A 184 -3.61 -2.88 -20.61
N PRO A 185 -4.66 -3.19 -19.82
CA PRO A 185 -4.50 -3.60 -18.42
C PRO A 185 -3.66 -4.87 -18.29
N MET A 186 -3.04 -5.08 -17.14
CA MET A 186 -2.32 -6.33 -16.84
C MET A 186 -3.21 -7.57 -17.04
N GLY A 187 -4.50 -7.48 -16.68
CA GLY A 187 -5.45 -8.56 -16.91
C GLY A 187 -5.56 -8.99 -18.39
N GLU A 188 -5.48 -8.05 -19.32
CA GLU A 188 -5.55 -8.35 -20.76
C GLU A 188 -4.24 -8.96 -21.27
N LEU A 189 -3.09 -8.49 -20.78
CA LEU A 189 -1.80 -9.12 -21.08
C LEU A 189 -1.80 -10.59 -20.63
N LEU A 190 -2.22 -10.85 -19.41
CA LEU A 190 -2.27 -12.19 -18.84
C LEU A 190 -3.33 -13.08 -19.50
N ARG A 191 -4.43 -12.50 -20.00
CA ARG A 191 -5.41 -13.24 -20.80
C ARG A 191 -4.81 -13.74 -22.11
N ARG A 192 -3.97 -12.93 -22.76
CA ARG A 192 -3.32 -13.27 -24.04
C ARG A 192 -2.14 -14.22 -23.87
N HIS A 193 -1.29 -13.97 -22.88
CA HIS A 193 0.04 -14.56 -22.78
C HIS A 193 0.27 -15.37 -21.50
N GLY A 194 -0.66 -15.33 -20.54
CA GLY A 194 -0.47 -15.92 -19.21
C GLY A 194 -0.29 -17.44 -19.24
N GLU A 195 -1.00 -18.15 -20.13
CA GLU A 195 -0.79 -19.60 -20.27
C GLU A 195 0.60 -19.95 -20.79
N MET A 196 1.07 -19.22 -21.81
CA MET A 196 2.43 -19.37 -22.32
C MET A 196 3.47 -19.10 -21.23
N ILE A 197 3.35 -17.98 -20.50
CA ILE A 197 4.28 -17.63 -19.41
C ILE A 197 4.31 -18.73 -18.35
N LYS A 198 3.14 -19.20 -17.90
CA LYS A 198 3.05 -20.28 -16.89
C LYS A 198 3.71 -21.56 -17.37
N SER A 199 3.45 -21.95 -18.62
CA SER A 199 4.01 -23.18 -19.19
C SER A 199 5.52 -23.09 -19.35
N GLN A 200 6.05 -21.95 -19.82
CA GLN A 200 7.49 -21.78 -20.01
C GLN A 200 8.26 -21.78 -18.69
N VAL A 201 7.79 -21.04 -17.68
CA VAL A 201 8.46 -21.02 -16.36
C VAL A 201 8.44 -22.41 -15.70
N ALA A 202 7.30 -23.10 -15.76
CA ALA A 202 7.19 -24.45 -15.22
C ALA A 202 8.10 -25.44 -15.96
N TYR A 203 8.16 -25.34 -17.30
CA TYR A 203 9.00 -26.19 -18.13
C TYR A 203 10.50 -25.95 -17.87
N TRP A 204 10.96 -24.68 -17.91
CA TRP A 204 12.37 -24.34 -17.71
C TRP A 204 12.88 -24.69 -16.32
N HIS A 205 12.04 -24.57 -15.29
CA HIS A 205 12.47 -24.90 -13.93
C HIS A 205 12.28 -26.38 -13.58
N GLY A 206 11.32 -27.09 -14.17
CA GLY A 206 11.04 -28.51 -13.90
C GLY A 206 10.32 -28.81 -12.57
N ALA A 207 10.70 -28.18 -11.45
CA ALA A 207 10.09 -28.40 -10.13
C ALA A 207 8.91 -27.48 -9.79
N VAL A 208 8.70 -26.41 -10.56
CA VAL A 208 7.61 -25.45 -10.32
C VAL A 208 6.33 -25.85 -11.03
N LYS A 209 5.21 -25.80 -10.31
CA LYS A 209 3.88 -26.06 -10.86
C LYS A 209 3.27 -24.82 -11.49
N ARG A 210 2.53 -25.00 -12.59
CA ARG A 210 1.79 -23.91 -13.29
C ARG A 210 0.84 -23.15 -12.37
N GLU A 211 0.23 -23.80 -11.37
CA GLU A 211 -0.65 -23.11 -10.42
C GLU A 211 0.09 -22.13 -9.51
N GLN A 212 1.34 -22.45 -9.15
CA GLN A 212 2.18 -21.58 -8.31
C GLN A 212 2.55 -20.31 -9.07
N VAL A 213 2.99 -20.45 -10.33
CA VAL A 213 3.23 -19.31 -11.24
C VAL A 213 1.94 -18.51 -11.43
N GLY A 214 0.82 -19.19 -11.63
CA GLY A 214 -0.49 -18.56 -11.74
C GLY A 214 -0.89 -17.75 -10.50
N LYS A 215 -0.52 -18.18 -9.29
CA LYS A 215 -0.77 -17.43 -8.05
C LYS A 215 -0.01 -16.10 -8.05
N ILE A 216 1.26 -16.10 -8.46
CA ILE A 216 2.10 -14.90 -8.50
C ILE A 216 1.62 -13.93 -9.57
N LEU A 217 1.26 -14.42 -10.76
CA LEU A 217 0.67 -13.59 -11.81
C LEU A 217 -0.65 -12.95 -11.37
N ARG A 218 -1.49 -13.66 -10.60
CA ARG A 218 -2.71 -13.07 -10.00
C ARG A 218 -2.38 -11.97 -9.01
N ASN A 219 -1.34 -12.14 -8.19
CA ASN A 219 -0.88 -11.13 -7.24
C ASN A 219 -0.33 -9.89 -7.96
N MET A 220 0.52 -10.07 -8.98
CA MET A 220 1.00 -8.99 -9.85
C MET A 220 -0.16 -8.23 -10.50
N LYS A 221 -1.14 -8.94 -11.05
CA LYS A 221 -2.36 -8.32 -11.59
C LYS A 221 -3.11 -7.52 -10.52
N PHE A 222 -3.26 -8.06 -9.31
CA PHE A 222 -3.94 -7.36 -8.22
C PHE A 222 -3.25 -6.04 -7.86
N VAL A 223 -1.91 -6.02 -7.77
CA VAL A 223 -1.14 -4.80 -7.51
C VAL A 223 -1.28 -3.83 -8.68
N ALA A 224 -1.12 -4.29 -9.91
CA ALA A 224 -1.28 -3.47 -11.11
C ALA A 224 -2.66 -2.80 -11.16
N ASP A 225 -3.73 -3.56 -10.92
CA ASP A 225 -5.10 -3.03 -10.89
C ASP A 225 -5.33 -2.05 -9.72
N THR A 226 -4.65 -2.27 -8.59
CA THR A 226 -4.73 -1.39 -7.41
C THR A 226 -4.11 -0.03 -7.70
N TYR A 227 -3.05 0.02 -8.49
CA TYR A 227 -2.32 1.24 -8.85
C TYR A 227 -2.66 1.78 -10.25
N ASP A 228 -3.63 1.17 -10.95
CA ASP A 228 -4.01 1.51 -12.33
C ASP A 228 -2.80 1.51 -13.28
N LEU A 229 -1.94 0.49 -13.11
CA LEU A 229 -0.77 0.26 -13.96
C LEU A 229 -1.19 -0.47 -15.23
N VAL A 230 -0.63 -0.02 -16.36
CA VAL A 230 -0.95 -0.51 -17.69
C VAL A 230 0.32 -0.78 -18.47
N VAL A 231 0.23 -1.70 -19.42
CA VAL A 231 1.32 -1.97 -20.36
C VAL A 231 1.02 -1.24 -21.67
N ARG A 232 2.00 -0.53 -22.21
CA ARG A 232 1.88 0.10 -23.54
C ARG A 232 2.04 -0.97 -24.60
N LYS A 233 1.33 -0.84 -25.72
CA LYS A 233 1.38 -1.81 -26.82
C LYS A 233 2.78 -2.00 -27.38
N GLY A 234 3.58 -0.93 -27.47
CA GLY A 234 4.99 -1.01 -27.88
C GLY A 234 5.87 -1.84 -26.93
N ASP A 235 5.49 -1.90 -25.66
CA ASP A 235 6.25 -2.56 -24.60
C ASP A 235 5.72 -3.99 -24.31
N GLU A 236 4.75 -4.49 -25.09
CA GLU A 236 4.11 -5.79 -24.85
C GLU A 236 5.13 -6.94 -24.77
N LYS A 237 6.05 -7.01 -25.74
CA LYS A 237 7.10 -8.04 -25.77
C LYS A 237 8.07 -7.91 -24.59
N HIS A 238 8.44 -6.68 -24.25
CA HIS A 238 9.28 -6.41 -23.09
C HIS A 238 8.60 -6.85 -21.79
N ALA A 239 7.31 -6.54 -21.63
CA ALA A 239 6.54 -6.93 -20.46
C ALA A 239 6.44 -8.45 -20.30
N ILE A 240 6.24 -9.19 -21.40
CA ILE A 240 6.24 -10.66 -21.38
C ILE A 240 7.61 -11.19 -20.95
N ALA A 241 8.69 -10.66 -21.52
CA ALA A 241 10.05 -11.09 -21.18
C ALA A 241 10.36 -10.80 -19.69
N ALA A 242 10.06 -9.60 -19.21
CA ALA A 242 10.32 -9.18 -17.84
C ALA A 242 9.49 -9.96 -16.81
N LEU A 243 8.20 -10.20 -17.07
CA LEU A 243 7.36 -11.03 -16.20
C LEU A 243 7.90 -12.46 -16.13
N THR A 244 8.24 -13.05 -17.27
CA THR A 244 8.81 -14.39 -17.34
C THR A 244 10.14 -14.48 -16.60
N ALA A 245 11.02 -13.48 -16.76
CA ALA A 245 12.30 -13.41 -16.07
C ALA A 245 12.14 -13.30 -14.54
N ASN A 246 11.26 -12.41 -14.06
CA ASN A 246 10.99 -12.28 -12.62
C ASN A 246 10.44 -13.58 -12.02
N LEU A 247 9.57 -14.28 -12.75
CA LEU A 247 9.04 -15.57 -12.33
C LEU A 247 10.10 -16.67 -12.33
N ALA A 248 11.01 -16.68 -13.30
CA ALA A 248 12.14 -17.61 -13.33
C ALA A 248 13.11 -17.36 -12.17
N LEU A 249 13.43 -16.09 -11.87
CA LEU A 249 14.25 -15.71 -10.71
C LEU A 249 13.58 -16.08 -9.39
N TRP A 250 12.26 -15.87 -9.27
CA TRP A 250 11.49 -16.33 -8.12
C TRP A 250 11.59 -17.85 -7.96
N ALA A 251 11.41 -18.60 -9.04
CA ALA A 251 11.46 -20.05 -9.03
C ALA A 251 12.84 -20.53 -8.56
N ALA A 252 13.90 -20.01 -9.19
CA ALA A 252 15.29 -20.25 -8.82
C ALA A 252 15.59 -19.93 -7.35
N SER A 253 15.13 -18.77 -6.87
CA SER A 253 15.34 -18.36 -5.47
C SER A 253 14.63 -19.27 -4.48
N LYS A 254 13.48 -19.84 -4.84
CA LYS A 254 12.66 -20.64 -3.93
C LYS A 254 13.04 -22.12 -3.94
N TYR A 255 13.43 -22.66 -5.10
CA TYR A 255 13.63 -24.09 -5.31
C TYR A 255 15.07 -24.45 -5.68
N GLY A 256 15.95 -23.46 -5.86
CA GLY A 256 17.31 -23.65 -6.33
C GLY A 256 17.41 -23.78 -7.85
N VAL A 257 18.63 -23.90 -8.36
CA VAL A 257 18.93 -24.13 -9.78
C VAL A 257 20.01 -25.20 -9.85
N ASP A 258 19.77 -26.25 -10.62
CA ASP A 258 20.77 -27.28 -10.94
C ASP A 258 21.67 -26.81 -12.11
N ASP A 259 22.79 -27.49 -12.32
CA ASP A 259 23.87 -27.11 -13.25
C ASP A 259 23.41 -26.73 -14.68
N VAL A 260 22.25 -27.24 -15.14
CA VAL A 260 21.71 -26.95 -16.49
C VAL A 260 20.20 -26.61 -16.48
N TYR A 261 19.62 -26.21 -15.35
CA TYR A 261 18.17 -25.93 -15.15
C TYR A 261 17.27 -27.14 -14.86
N GLY A 262 16.94 -27.29 -13.57
CA GLY A 262 15.84 -28.08 -13.01
C GLY A 262 16.27 -29.06 -11.93
N SER A 263 15.74 -28.92 -10.71
CA SER A 263 16.06 -29.78 -9.56
C SER A 263 15.48 -31.18 -9.72
N ASN A 264 16.31 -32.17 -10.03
CA ASN A 264 15.93 -33.57 -9.93
C ASN A 264 15.93 -34.01 -8.45
N LYS A 265 14.78 -33.90 -7.77
CA LYS A 265 14.37 -34.80 -6.68
C LYS A 265 12.85 -34.99 -6.68
#